data_AF-A0A9Y2D642-F1
#
_entry.id   AF-A0A9Y2D642-F1
#
_cell.length_a   1.000
_cell.length_b   1.000
_cell.length_c   1.000
_cell.angle_alpha   90.00
_cell.angle_beta   90.00
_cell.angle_gamma   90.00
#
_symmetry.space_group_name_H-M   'P 1'
#
loop_
_entity.id
_entity.type
_entity.pdbx_description
1 polymer ?
#
loop_
_entity_poly.entity_id
_entity_poly.type
_entity_poly.pdbx_seq_one_letter_code
_entity_poly.pdbx_strand_id
1 'polypeptide(L)'
;MKPRLILLVLSALSLVACGDGQADSKNQQAVDALIKKTKENLVYVKGGSFQMGDFGQIDPKSEKLPYSVNQDDKYLHRVTLDDFYIQDRQVTYSDFNVYAKSIDEPGIEYDQQESQQNTSDLPVGVDWYKANKYCQWLSKQTGKDYSLPTEAQWEYAARSRGRMMPYATDDGILRDLAKTILLEKIGRKADAGSK
;
A
#
# COMPACT_ATOMS: atom_id res chain seq x y z
N MET A 1 -6.92 -47.38 72.42
CA MET A 1 -7.09 -47.84 71.02
C MET A 1 -8.12 -46.95 70.33
N LYS A 2 -7.69 -46.14 69.36
CA LYS A 2 -8.53 -45.44 68.36
C LYS A 2 -7.69 -45.39 67.07
N PRO A 3 -8.17 -45.83 65.90
CA PRO A 3 -7.40 -45.72 64.67
C PRO A 3 -7.61 -44.32 64.08
N ARG A 4 -6.53 -43.65 63.70
CA ARG A 4 -6.60 -42.46 62.84
C ARG A 4 -6.08 -42.84 61.47
N LEU A 5 -6.99 -42.76 60.51
CA LEU A 5 -6.83 -42.98 59.09
C LEU A 5 -5.78 -42.01 58.52
N ILE A 6 -4.71 -42.54 57.93
CA ILE A 6 -3.68 -41.76 57.24
C ILE A 6 -4.21 -41.46 55.83
N LEU A 7 -4.50 -40.19 55.54
CA LEU A 7 -4.88 -39.73 54.21
C LEU A 7 -3.60 -39.46 53.40
N LEU A 8 -3.24 -40.37 52.50
CA LEU A 8 -2.16 -40.20 51.53
C LEU A 8 -2.65 -39.25 50.42
N VAL A 9 -2.20 -37.99 50.47
CA VAL A 9 -2.40 -37.03 49.38
C VAL A 9 -1.32 -37.30 48.32
N LEU A 10 -1.70 -38.02 47.26
CA LEU A 10 -0.89 -38.10 46.04
C LEU A 10 -0.92 -36.72 45.36
N SER A 11 0.13 -35.92 45.60
CA SER A 11 0.40 -34.72 44.82
C SER A 11 0.83 -35.13 43.41
N ALA A 12 -0.10 -35.06 42.46
CA ALA A 12 0.20 -35.22 41.05
C ALA A 12 1.10 -34.06 40.58
N LEU A 13 2.39 -34.38 40.35
CA LEU A 13 3.32 -33.49 39.64
C LEU A 13 2.78 -33.25 38.23
N SER A 14 2.23 -32.06 38.00
CA SER A 14 1.92 -31.58 36.65
C SER A 14 3.25 -31.23 35.99
N LEU A 15 3.75 -32.14 35.15
CA LEU A 15 4.79 -31.82 34.17
C LEU A 15 4.20 -30.78 33.21
N VAL A 16 4.49 -29.51 33.44
CA VAL A 16 4.33 -28.47 32.43
C VAL A 16 5.38 -28.75 31.37
N ALA A 17 4.94 -29.29 30.23
CA ALA A 17 5.74 -29.39 29.04
C ALA A 17 6.05 -27.96 28.55
N CYS A 18 7.26 -27.47 28.84
CA CYS A 18 7.80 -26.27 28.22
C CYS A 18 8.33 -26.63 26.83
N GLY A 19 7.44 -26.58 25.83
CA GLY A 19 7.78 -26.58 24.42
C GLY A 19 6.68 -25.85 23.68
N ASP A 20 7.02 -25.03 22.69
CA ASP A 20 6.14 -24.32 21.74
C ASP A 20 5.72 -22.87 22.08
N GLY A 21 5.60 -22.46 23.34
CA GLY A 21 5.14 -21.08 23.67
C GLY A 21 6.04 -19.92 23.17
N GLN A 22 7.33 -20.18 22.93
CA GLN A 22 8.27 -19.11 22.53
C GLN A 22 8.23 -18.81 21.02
N ALA A 23 7.97 -19.81 20.16
CA ALA A 23 7.86 -19.61 18.72
C ALA A 23 6.58 -18.83 18.36
N ASP A 24 5.46 -19.20 18.99
CA ASP A 24 4.17 -18.52 18.83
C ASP A 24 4.25 -17.06 19.30
N SER A 25 4.92 -16.80 20.43
CA SER A 25 5.11 -15.44 20.94
C SER A 25 5.93 -14.54 20.00
N LYS A 26 6.98 -15.09 19.35
CA LYS A 26 7.79 -14.33 18.38
C LYS A 26 7.03 -14.07 17.08
N ASN A 27 6.21 -15.01 16.64
CA ASN A 27 5.36 -14.83 15.46
C ASN A 27 4.33 -13.73 15.71
N GLN A 28 3.69 -13.75 16.89
CA GLN A 28 2.73 -12.73 17.28
C GLN A 28 3.38 -11.33 17.36
N GLN A 29 4.58 -11.21 17.93
CA GLN A 29 5.31 -9.94 17.96
C GLN A 29 5.57 -9.37 16.56
N ALA A 30 5.91 -10.24 15.58
CA ALA A 30 6.12 -9.82 14.20
C ALA A 30 4.81 -9.35 13.55
N VAL A 31 3.71 -10.07 13.79
CA VAL A 31 2.37 -9.67 13.33
C VAL A 31 1.95 -8.33 13.92
N ASP A 32 2.14 -8.13 15.23
CA ASP A 32 1.81 -6.88 15.91
C ASP A 32 2.64 -5.71 15.36
N ALA A 33 3.93 -5.94 15.10
CA ALA A 33 4.81 -4.95 14.49
C ALA A 33 4.36 -4.59 13.06
N LEU A 34 3.98 -5.58 12.25
CA LEU A 34 3.44 -5.35 10.91
C LEU A 34 2.14 -4.54 10.95
N ILE A 35 1.22 -4.88 11.86
CA ILE A 35 -0.04 -4.15 12.03
C ILE A 35 0.23 -2.69 12.43
N LYS A 36 1.15 -2.47 13.36
CA LYS A 36 1.55 -1.12 13.77
C LYS A 36 2.12 -0.33 12.58
N LYS A 37 3.10 -0.89 11.87
CA LYS A 37 3.70 -0.30 10.67
C LYS A 37 2.63 0.04 9.62
N THR A 38 1.70 -0.89 9.37
CA THR A 38 0.61 -0.70 8.40
C THR A 38 -0.25 0.50 8.79
N LYS A 39 -0.64 0.61 10.06
CA LYS A 39 -1.46 1.74 10.55
C LYS A 39 -0.74 3.07 10.47
N GLU A 40 0.56 3.12 10.78
CA GLU A 40 1.38 4.33 10.69
C GLU A 40 1.56 4.81 9.25
N ASN A 41 1.53 3.88 8.28
CA ASN A 41 1.71 4.15 6.86
C ASN A 41 0.41 4.42 6.10
N LEU A 42 -0.75 4.34 6.75
CA LEU A 42 -2.02 4.70 6.12
C LEU A 42 -2.14 6.21 6.00
N VAL A 43 -2.23 6.69 4.77
CA VAL A 43 -2.45 8.10 4.46
C VAL A 43 -3.94 8.35 4.26
N TYR A 44 -4.49 9.31 5.01
CA TYR A 44 -5.85 9.79 4.79
C TYR A 44 -5.95 10.56 3.48
N VAL A 45 -6.86 10.14 2.62
CA VAL A 45 -7.19 10.79 1.35
C VAL A 45 -8.60 11.33 1.45
N LYS A 46 -8.71 12.66 1.52
CA LYS A 46 -10.01 13.35 1.45
C LYS A 46 -10.61 13.14 0.06
N GLY A 47 -11.80 12.55 0.02
CA GLY A 47 -12.56 12.25 -1.20
C GLY A 47 -13.00 13.51 -1.95
N GLY A 48 -13.62 13.29 -3.11
CA GLY A 48 -14.05 14.33 -4.02
C GLY A 48 -14.35 13.81 -5.42
N SER A 49 -14.68 14.73 -6.33
CA SER A 49 -14.84 14.40 -7.75
C SER A 49 -13.59 14.71 -8.56
N PHE A 50 -13.27 13.88 -9.55
CA PHE A 50 -12.21 14.13 -10.54
C PHE A 50 -12.57 13.57 -11.91
N GLN A 51 -11.82 13.94 -12.95
CA GLN A 51 -11.89 13.24 -14.24
C GLN A 51 -10.86 12.12 -14.22
N MET A 52 -11.35 10.89 -14.32
CA MET A 52 -10.54 9.69 -14.41
C MET A 52 -10.28 9.35 -15.88
N GLY A 53 -9.07 8.87 -16.18
CA GLY A 53 -8.65 8.46 -17.52
C GLY A 53 -7.60 9.36 -18.16
N ASP A 54 -7.35 9.11 -19.43
CA ASP A 54 -6.35 9.79 -20.25
C ASP A 54 -6.87 11.16 -20.74
N PHE A 55 -6.27 12.23 -20.22
CA PHE A 55 -6.58 13.61 -20.64
C PHE A 55 -5.67 14.13 -21.76
N GLY A 56 -4.79 13.27 -22.29
CA GLY A 56 -3.82 13.60 -23.32
C GLY A 56 -2.71 14.55 -22.84
N GLN A 57 -1.81 14.88 -23.77
CA GLN A 57 -0.66 15.73 -23.48
C GLN A 57 -1.04 17.15 -23.00
N ILE A 58 -0.39 17.62 -21.93
CA ILE A 58 -0.59 18.97 -21.35
C ILE A 58 0.03 20.07 -22.20
N ASP A 59 1.05 19.76 -23.01
CA ASP A 59 1.70 20.74 -23.88
C ASP A 59 0.67 21.37 -24.83
N PRO A 60 0.44 22.70 -24.76
CA PRO A 60 -0.50 23.41 -25.64
C PRO A 60 -0.18 23.28 -27.13
N LYS A 61 1.06 22.93 -27.48
CA LYS A 61 1.54 22.72 -28.86
C LYS A 61 1.40 21.27 -29.31
N SER A 62 1.07 20.35 -28.41
CA SER A 62 0.84 18.96 -28.78
C SER A 62 -0.48 18.80 -29.51
N GLU A 63 -0.56 17.76 -30.34
CA GLU A 63 -1.82 17.32 -30.97
C GLU A 63 -2.78 16.64 -29.97
N LYS A 64 -2.50 16.73 -28.65
CA LYS A 64 -3.22 16.05 -27.58
C LYS A 64 -3.39 14.54 -27.81
N LEU A 65 -2.34 13.92 -28.34
CA LEU A 65 -2.31 12.47 -28.48
C LEU A 65 -2.49 11.82 -27.10
N PRO A 66 -3.19 10.68 -27.04
CA PRO A 66 -3.32 9.93 -25.79
C PRO A 66 -1.94 9.47 -25.31
N TYR A 67 -1.79 9.37 -23.99
CA TYR A 67 -0.62 8.76 -23.36
C TYR A 67 -0.57 7.25 -23.59
N SER A 68 -1.72 6.62 -23.80
CA SER A 68 -1.87 5.17 -23.96
C SER A 68 -2.59 4.80 -25.26
N VAL A 69 -2.19 3.68 -25.87
CA VAL A 69 -2.90 3.10 -27.02
C VAL A 69 -4.09 2.25 -26.60
N ASN A 70 -4.17 1.85 -25.33
CA ASN A 70 -5.26 1.04 -24.78
C ASN A 70 -6.58 1.78 -24.92
N GLN A 71 -7.70 1.06 -25.07
CA GLN A 71 -9.00 1.74 -25.24
C GLN A 71 -9.69 2.01 -23.91
N ASP A 72 -9.35 1.24 -22.88
CA ASP A 72 -10.07 1.22 -21.61
C ASP A 72 -9.78 2.46 -20.74
N ASP A 73 -8.65 3.13 -20.98
CA ASP A 73 -8.22 4.34 -20.26
C ASP A 73 -8.47 5.65 -21.03
N LYS A 74 -8.93 5.59 -22.29
CA LYS A 74 -9.03 6.79 -23.17
C LYS A 74 -10.13 7.78 -22.82
N TYR A 75 -11.21 7.31 -22.20
CA TYR A 75 -12.39 8.14 -22.02
C TYR A 75 -12.38 8.81 -20.65
N LEU A 76 -12.16 10.13 -20.65
CA LEU A 76 -12.38 10.95 -19.47
C LEU A 76 -13.84 10.85 -19.02
N HIS A 77 -14.01 10.47 -17.76
CA HIS A 77 -15.31 10.45 -17.13
C HIS A 77 -15.19 10.93 -15.68
N ARG A 78 -16.27 11.52 -15.19
CA ARG A 78 -16.31 12.05 -13.83
C ARG A 78 -16.55 10.92 -12.84
N VAL A 79 -15.63 10.73 -11.90
CA VAL A 79 -15.80 9.83 -10.75
C VAL A 79 -15.87 10.65 -9.48
N THR A 80 -16.69 10.20 -8.52
CA THR A 80 -16.77 10.77 -7.17
C THR A 80 -16.47 9.68 -6.16
N LEU A 81 -15.52 9.95 -5.26
CA LEU A 81 -15.08 9.04 -4.22
C LEU A 81 -15.37 9.63 -2.84
N ASP A 82 -15.76 8.77 -1.91
CA ASP A 82 -15.77 9.09 -0.48
C ASP A 82 -14.33 9.19 0.06
N ASP A 83 -14.20 9.63 1.30
CA ASP A 83 -12.91 9.62 2.00
C ASP A 83 -12.41 8.19 2.19
N PHE A 84 -11.11 7.98 2.09
CA PHE A 84 -10.49 6.67 2.28
C PHE A 84 -9.06 6.80 2.83
N TYR A 85 -8.46 5.65 3.14
CA TYR A 85 -7.05 5.55 3.47
C TYR A 85 -6.36 4.63 2.46
N ILE A 86 -5.11 4.92 2.13
CA ILE A 86 -4.27 4.06 1.28
C ILE A 86 -2.85 4.03 1.86
N GLN A 87 -2.13 2.92 1.68
CA GLN A 87 -0.73 2.85 2.12
C GLN A 87 0.13 3.83 1.29
N ASP A 88 1.07 4.51 1.96
CA ASP A 88 2.03 5.41 1.32
C ASP A 88 3.09 4.68 0.46
N ARG A 89 3.20 3.36 0.62
CA ARG A 89 4.13 2.49 -0.12
C ARG A 89 3.50 1.13 -0.41
N GLN A 90 4.11 0.43 -1.36
CA GLN A 90 3.74 -0.94 -1.70
C GLN A 90 4.12 -1.88 -0.55
N VAL A 91 3.38 -2.98 -0.40
CA VAL A 91 3.69 -4.05 0.56
C VAL A 91 5.00 -4.70 0.14
N THR A 92 5.92 -4.88 1.10
CA THR A 92 7.24 -5.44 0.83
C THR A 92 7.27 -6.96 0.97
N TYR A 93 8.35 -7.61 0.49
CA TYR A 93 8.59 -9.04 0.73
C TYR A 93 8.60 -9.37 2.23
N SER A 94 9.26 -8.54 3.05
CA SER A 94 9.30 -8.72 4.51
C SER A 94 7.91 -8.67 5.15
N ASP A 95 7.09 -7.69 4.76
CA ASP A 95 5.72 -7.55 5.28
C ASP A 95 4.84 -8.73 4.88
N PHE A 96 4.90 -9.14 3.61
CA PHE A 96 4.08 -10.26 3.11
C PHE A 96 4.49 -11.60 3.72
N ASN A 97 5.79 -11.82 3.95
CA ASN A 97 6.28 -13.07 4.52
C ASN A 97 5.94 -13.21 6.02
N VAL A 98 5.77 -12.10 6.76
CA VAL A 98 5.18 -12.14 8.12
C VAL A 98 3.74 -12.64 8.06
N TYR A 99 2.94 -12.13 7.11
CA TYR A 99 1.58 -12.63 6.87
C TYR A 99 1.58 -14.12 6.52
N ALA A 100 2.38 -14.55 5.53
CA ALA A 100 2.40 -15.93 5.08
C ALA A 100 2.74 -16.89 6.23
N LYS A 101 3.75 -16.53 7.03
CA LYS A 101 4.13 -17.28 8.24
C LYS A 101 3.04 -17.31 9.31
N SER A 102 2.22 -16.26 9.44
CA SER A 102 1.13 -16.23 10.42
C SER A 102 -0.03 -17.19 10.10
N ILE A 103 -0.08 -17.69 8.86
CA ILE A 103 -1.10 -18.65 8.40
C ILE A 103 -0.47 -19.97 7.93
N ASP A 104 0.78 -20.24 8.34
CA ASP A 104 1.54 -21.45 8.00
C ASP A 104 1.68 -21.72 6.48
N GLU A 105 1.71 -20.65 5.67
CA GLU A 105 1.97 -20.71 4.23
C GLU A 105 3.43 -20.37 3.92
N PRO A 106 4.03 -20.92 2.84
CA PRO A 106 5.36 -20.54 2.42
C PRO A 106 5.39 -19.07 2.01
N GLY A 107 6.44 -18.37 2.44
CA GLY A 107 6.73 -17.02 1.99
C GLY A 107 7.06 -16.96 0.49
N ILE A 108 7.13 -15.75 -0.04
CA ILE A 108 7.65 -15.52 -1.38
C ILE A 108 9.16 -15.39 -1.27
N GLU A 109 9.86 -16.28 -1.97
CA GLU A 109 11.30 -16.23 -2.15
C GLU A 109 11.65 -15.32 -3.33
N TYR A 110 12.81 -14.68 -3.24
CA TYR A 110 13.36 -13.85 -4.31
C TYR A 110 14.39 -14.67 -5.09
N ASP A 111 14.37 -14.56 -6.43
CA ASP A 111 15.43 -15.12 -7.27
C ASP A 111 16.70 -14.27 -7.09
N GLN A 112 17.60 -14.75 -6.22
CA GLN A 112 18.79 -14.01 -5.79
C GLN A 112 19.85 -13.80 -6.89
N GLN A 113 19.63 -14.28 -8.12
CA GLN A 113 20.65 -14.17 -9.16
C GLN A 113 20.90 -12.73 -9.65
N GLU A 114 20.04 -11.76 -9.36
CA GLU A 114 20.11 -10.42 -9.99
C GLU A 114 20.36 -9.20 -9.07
N SER A 115 20.47 -9.31 -7.73
CA SER A 115 20.69 -8.10 -6.92
C SER A 115 21.59 -8.24 -5.68
N GLN A 116 22.45 -7.23 -5.48
CA GLN A 116 23.26 -6.99 -4.27
C GLN A 116 22.48 -6.22 -3.19
N GLN A 117 21.18 -6.00 -3.39
CA GLN A 117 20.33 -5.21 -2.48
C GLN A 117 19.62 -6.11 -1.47
N ASN A 118 19.26 -5.52 -0.32
CA ASN A 118 18.45 -6.21 0.68
C ASN A 118 17.01 -6.34 0.15
N THR A 119 16.70 -7.47 -0.47
CA THR A 119 15.46 -7.73 -1.23
C THR A 119 14.21 -7.72 -0.35
N SER A 120 14.38 -7.79 0.97
CA SER A 120 13.30 -7.79 1.95
C SER A 120 12.41 -6.54 1.87
N ASP A 121 13.00 -5.40 1.54
CA ASP A 121 12.31 -4.09 1.57
C ASP A 121 11.78 -3.67 0.20
N LEU A 122 11.98 -4.50 -0.83
CA LEU A 122 11.40 -4.28 -2.15
C LEU A 122 9.91 -4.63 -2.16
N PRO A 123 9.10 -3.99 -3.03
CA PRO A 123 7.71 -4.38 -3.25
C PRO A 123 7.59 -5.85 -3.64
N VAL A 124 6.66 -6.57 -2.99
CA VAL A 124 6.41 -7.98 -3.30
C VAL A 124 5.60 -8.14 -4.58
N GLY A 125 6.06 -9.00 -5.49
CA GLY A 125 5.28 -9.44 -6.65
C GLY A 125 4.40 -10.64 -6.30
N VAL A 126 3.08 -10.47 -6.28
CA VAL A 126 2.10 -11.56 -6.07
C VAL A 126 0.91 -11.43 -7.01
N ASP A 127 0.21 -12.54 -7.25
CA ASP A 127 -1.07 -12.50 -7.95
C ASP A 127 -2.16 -11.78 -7.13
N TRP A 128 -3.25 -11.42 -7.82
CA TRP A 128 -4.37 -10.70 -7.22
C TRP A 128 -5.00 -11.44 -6.04
N TYR A 129 -5.10 -12.78 -6.10
CA TYR A 129 -5.74 -13.57 -5.06
C TYR A 129 -4.94 -13.54 -3.76
N LYS A 130 -3.60 -13.65 -3.85
CA LYS A 130 -2.69 -13.51 -2.70
C LYS A 130 -2.76 -12.12 -2.09
N ALA A 131 -2.77 -11.08 -2.92
CA ALA A 131 -2.90 -9.70 -2.45
C ALA A 131 -4.24 -9.46 -1.74
N ASN A 132 -5.35 -9.95 -2.29
CA ASN A 132 -6.67 -9.85 -1.68
C ASN A 132 -6.76 -10.63 -0.35
N LYS A 133 -6.18 -11.83 -0.27
CA LYS A 133 -6.12 -12.60 1.00
C LYS A 133 -5.32 -11.87 2.08
N TYR A 134 -4.22 -11.21 1.72
CA TYR A 134 -3.45 -10.38 2.64
C TYR A 134 -4.31 -9.24 3.23
N CYS A 135 -5.07 -8.53 2.39
CA CYS A 135 -6.01 -7.51 2.86
C CYS A 135 -7.09 -8.09 3.79
N GLN A 136 -7.70 -9.22 3.43
CA GLN A 136 -8.69 -9.89 4.29
C GLN A 136 -8.11 -10.33 5.63
N TRP A 137 -6.86 -10.80 5.64
CA TRP A 137 -6.15 -11.11 6.87
C TRP A 137 -5.93 -9.87 7.72
N LEU A 138 -5.45 -8.75 7.15
CA LEU A 138 -5.33 -7.48 7.86
C LEU A 138 -6.67 -7.03 8.46
N SER A 139 -7.77 -7.21 7.74
CA SER A 139 -9.10 -6.89 8.26
C SER A 139 -9.45 -7.69 9.51
N LYS A 140 -9.16 -8.99 9.50
CA LYS A 140 -9.36 -9.87 10.67
C LYS A 140 -8.47 -9.47 11.86
N GLN A 141 -7.21 -9.13 11.59
CA GLN A 141 -6.26 -8.75 12.65
C GLN A 141 -6.59 -7.41 13.31
N THR A 142 -7.18 -6.48 12.56
CA THR A 142 -7.36 -5.09 13.01
C THR A 142 -8.80 -4.72 13.36
N GLY A 143 -9.77 -5.51 12.92
CA GLY A 143 -11.20 -5.16 12.99
C GLY A 143 -11.58 -3.96 12.13
N LYS A 144 -10.80 -3.66 11.08
CA LYS A 144 -11.05 -2.58 10.11
C LYS A 144 -11.16 -3.16 8.71
N ASP A 145 -11.81 -2.44 7.81
CA ASP A 145 -11.96 -2.91 6.43
C ASP A 145 -10.72 -2.54 5.59
N TYR A 146 -9.84 -3.53 5.39
CA TYR A 146 -8.74 -3.47 4.44
C TYR A 146 -9.12 -4.19 3.14
N SER A 147 -8.84 -3.54 2.01
CA SER A 147 -9.01 -4.09 0.67
C SER A 147 -7.92 -3.57 -0.27
N LEU A 148 -7.84 -4.16 -1.46
CA LEU A 148 -7.13 -3.50 -2.56
C LEU A 148 -7.86 -2.20 -2.93
N PRO A 149 -7.15 -1.15 -3.36
CA PRO A 149 -7.80 0.05 -3.86
C PRO A 149 -8.57 -0.29 -5.14
N THR A 150 -9.70 0.39 -5.36
CA THR A 150 -10.30 0.42 -6.69
C THR A 150 -9.37 1.16 -7.65
N GLU A 151 -9.51 0.92 -8.95
CA GLU A 151 -8.76 1.66 -9.97
C GLU A 151 -8.92 3.17 -9.82
N ALA A 152 -10.16 3.63 -9.55
CA ALA A 152 -10.46 5.04 -9.31
C ALA A 152 -9.78 5.60 -8.06
N GLN A 153 -9.77 4.86 -6.94
CA GLN A 153 -9.06 5.28 -5.72
C GLN A 153 -7.56 5.39 -5.97
N TRP A 154 -6.99 4.42 -6.72
CA TRP A 154 -5.58 4.41 -7.05
C TRP A 154 -5.20 5.61 -7.94
N GLU A 155 -5.92 5.86 -9.04
CA GLU A 155 -5.65 7.00 -9.92
C GLU A 155 -5.85 8.33 -9.18
N TYR A 156 -6.91 8.46 -8.39
CA TYR A 156 -7.19 9.66 -7.61
C TYR A 156 -6.03 10.00 -6.67
N ALA A 157 -5.52 8.99 -5.94
CA ALA A 157 -4.38 9.15 -5.04
C ALA A 157 -3.09 9.48 -5.82
N ALA A 158 -2.78 8.73 -6.87
CA ALA A 158 -1.60 8.93 -7.72
C ALA A 158 -1.56 10.33 -8.36
N ARG A 159 -2.74 10.88 -8.67
CA ARG A 159 -2.92 12.22 -9.24
C ARG A 159 -3.08 13.33 -8.19
N SER A 160 -2.55 13.14 -6.98
CA SER A 160 -2.61 14.16 -5.91
C SER A 160 -4.04 14.65 -5.67
N ARG A 161 -4.97 13.71 -5.48
CA ARG A 161 -6.42 13.94 -5.34
C ARG A 161 -7.09 14.39 -6.65
N GLY A 162 -6.74 13.71 -7.75
CA GLY A 162 -7.43 13.85 -9.04
C GLY A 162 -7.06 15.07 -9.88
N ARG A 163 -5.88 15.67 -9.67
CA ARG A 163 -5.35 16.74 -10.53
C ARG A 163 -4.97 16.19 -11.91
N MET A 164 -5.01 17.02 -12.95
CA MET A 164 -4.54 16.66 -14.29
C MET A 164 -3.01 16.64 -14.35
N MET A 165 -2.42 15.62 -13.73
CA MET A 165 -0.98 15.41 -13.65
C MET A 165 -0.62 14.24 -14.57
N PRO A 166 0.37 14.40 -15.47
CA PRO A 166 0.69 13.37 -16.46
C PRO A 166 1.40 12.17 -15.85
N TYR A 167 1.99 12.35 -14.67
CA TYR A 167 2.60 11.30 -13.84
C TYR A 167 2.54 11.72 -12.37
N ALA A 168 2.63 10.74 -11.47
CA ALA A 168 2.69 10.96 -10.04
C ALA A 168 4.00 11.67 -9.65
N THR A 169 3.93 12.50 -8.60
CA THR A 169 5.09 13.21 -8.02
C THR A 169 5.06 13.04 -6.52
N ASP A 170 6.19 13.25 -5.86
CA ASP A 170 6.34 13.16 -4.41
C ASP A 170 5.60 14.28 -3.66
N ASP A 171 5.50 15.47 -4.26
CA ASP A 171 4.92 16.67 -3.63
C ASP A 171 3.74 17.30 -4.39
N GLY A 172 3.33 16.69 -5.51
CA GLY A 172 2.26 17.22 -6.36
C GLY A 172 2.68 18.39 -7.25
N ILE A 173 3.99 18.62 -7.47
CA ILE A 173 4.54 19.73 -8.26
C ILE A 173 5.23 19.23 -9.54
N LEU A 174 4.75 19.68 -10.70
CA LEU A 174 5.41 19.45 -12.00
C LEU A 174 6.51 20.49 -12.24
N ARG A 175 7.74 20.17 -11.85
CA ARG A 175 8.87 21.13 -11.87
C ARG A 175 9.26 21.59 -13.27
N ASP A 176 9.19 20.73 -14.29
CA ASP A 176 9.59 21.07 -15.66
C ASP A 176 8.48 21.78 -16.44
N LEU A 177 7.21 21.41 -16.24
CA LEU A 177 6.07 22.11 -16.84
C LEU A 177 5.86 23.51 -16.24
N ALA A 178 6.11 23.68 -14.94
CA ALA A 178 6.03 25.00 -14.29
C ALA A 178 7.04 26.00 -14.88
N LYS A 179 8.28 25.54 -15.17
CA LYS A 179 9.30 26.36 -15.85
C LYS A 179 8.86 26.74 -17.27
N THR A 180 8.37 25.79 -18.06
CA THR A 180 7.91 26.05 -19.43
C THR A 180 6.76 27.06 -19.47
N ILE A 181 5.73 26.89 -18.62
CA ILE A 181 4.61 27.82 -18.53
C ILE A 181 5.07 29.22 -18.09
N LEU A 182 6.01 29.30 -17.14
CA LEU A 182 6.57 30.57 -16.67
C LEU A 182 7.36 31.27 -17.78
N LEU A 183 8.22 30.56 -18.50
CA LEU A 183 9.00 31.09 -19.61
C LEU A 183 8.10 31.57 -20.76
N GLU A 184 7.02 30.85 -21.09
CA GLU A 184 6.06 31.32 -22.08
C GLU A 184 5.30 32.58 -21.65
N LYS A 185 4.95 32.71 -20.36
CA LYS A 185 4.34 33.92 -19.81
C LYS A 185 5.28 35.12 -19.85
N ILE A 186 6.58 34.89 -19.60
CA ILE A 186 7.61 35.93 -19.69
C ILE A 186 7.83 36.34 -21.14
N GLY A 187 7.93 35.38 -22.07
CA GLY A 187 8.07 35.64 -23.50
C GLY A 187 6.90 36.45 -24.08
N ARG A 188 5.65 36.05 -23.77
CA ARG A 188 4.45 36.82 -24.18
C ARG A 188 4.39 38.24 -23.62
N LYS A 189 5.00 38.51 -22.46
CA LYS A 189 5.08 39.88 -21.92
C LYS A 189 6.14 40.73 -22.61
N ALA A 190 7.24 40.12 -23.10
CA ALA A 190 8.28 40.83 -23.83
C ALA A 190 7.78 41.32 -25.22
N ASP A 191 6.93 40.52 -25.88
CA ASP A 191 6.40 40.85 -27.21
C ASP A 191 5.23 41.86 -27.17
N ALA A 192 4.55 42.00 -26.04
CA ALA A 192 3.41 42.92 -25.87
C ALA A 192 3.81 44.37 -25.53
N GLY A 193 5.11 44.65 -25.37
CA GLY A 193 5.65 45.95 -24.93
C GLY A 193 6.35 46.78 -26.02
N SER A 194 6.40 46.33 -27.27
CA SER A 194 7.01 47.06 -28.39
C SER A 194 5.94 47.58 -29.34
N LYS A 195 5.37 48.74 -29.02
CA LYS A 195 4.66 49.63 -29.96
C LYS A 195 5.03 51.07 -29.66
#